data_AF-A0A6I2XIK2-F1
#
_entry.id   AF-A0A6I2XIK2-F1
#
_cell.length_a   1.000
_cell.length_b   1.000
_cell.length_c   1.000
_cell.angle_alpha   90.00
_cell.angle_beta   90.00
_cell.angle_gamma   90.00
#
_symmetry.space_group_name_H-M   'P 1'
#
loop_
_entity.id
_entity.type
_entity.pdbx_description
1 polymer ?
#
loop_
_entity_poly.entity_id
_entity_poly.type
_entity_poly.pdbx_seq_one_letter_code
_entity_poly.pdbx_strand_id
1 'polypeptide(L)' 'MDSPSRCEDDRGVDVAQIRAQLRLTVPERVRVMVEAANQLLAVQNAAGLHQSVTSD' A
#
# COMPACT_ATOMS: atom_id res chain seq x y z
N MET A 1 -19.57 6.32 14.94
CA MET A 1 -19.53 4.84 14.86
C MET A 1 -19.24 4.52 13.42
N ASP A 2 -17.96 4.56 13.05
CA ASP A 2 -17.51 4.13 11.73
C ASP A 2 -17.83 2.64 11.62
N SER A 3 -18.77 2.30 10.73
CA SER A 3 -18.99 0.90 10.40
C SER A 3 -17.73 0.39 9.69
N PRO A 4 -17.22 -0.80 10.03
CA PRO A 4 -16.15 -1.39 9.23
C PRO A 4 -16.64 -1.38 7.79
N SER A 5 -15.85 -0.76 6.91
CA SER A 5 -16.09 -0.81 5.47
C SER A 5 -16.42 -2.27 5.14
N ARG A 6 -17.51 -2.55 4.41
CA ARG A 6 -18.01 -3.93 4.15
C ARG A 6 -16.97 -4.88 3.53
N CYS A 7 -15.77 -4.38 3.25
CA CYS A 7 -14.64 -5.04 2.64
C CYS A 7 -13.46 -5.26 3.60
N GLU A 8 -13.49 -4.80 4.86
CA GLU A 8 -12.44 -5.05 5.85
C GLU A 8 -12.70 -6.34 6.64
N ASP A 9 -11.65 -7.11 6.93
CA ASP A 9 -11.72 -8.25 7.85
C ASP A 9 -11.53 -7.83 9.32
N ASP A 10 -11.64 -8.78 10.25
CA ASP A 10 -11.47 -8.53 11.69
C ASP A 10 -10.08 -7.99 12.09
N ARG A 11 -9.11 -8.00 11.17
CA ARG A 11 -7.76 -7.46 11.36
C ARG A 11 -7.62 -6.05 10.76
N GLY A 12 -8.70 -5.49 10.19
CA GLY A 12 -8.70 -4.21 9.49
C GLY A 12 -8.07 -4.27 8.10
N VAL A 13 -7.97 -5.45 7.49
CA VAL A 13 -7.38 -5.61 6.15
C VAL A 13 -8.45 -5.44 5.09
N ASP A 14 -8.22 -4.57 4.11
CA ASP A 14 -9.10 -4.42 2.94
C ASP A 14 -9.01 -5.66 2.02
N VAL A 15 -9.97 -6.55 2.21
CA VAL A 15 -10.13 -7.79 1.44
C VAL A 15 -10.49 -7.50 -0.02
N ALA A 16 -11.16 -6.39 -0.32
CA ALA A 16 -11.49 -6.04 -1.70
C ALA A 16 -10.23 -5.65 -2.48
N GLN A 17 -9.30 -4.92 -1.86
CA GLN A 17 -8.00 -4.63 -2.47
C GLN A 17 -7.21 -5.91 -2.77
N ILE A 18 -7.16 -6.86 -1.83
CA ILE A 18 -6.47 -8.15 -2.03
C ILE A 18 -7.12 -8.92 -3.19
N ARG A 19 -8.45 -9.02 -3.22
CA ARG A 19 -9.18 -9.70 -4.30
C ARG A 19 -8.92 -9.04 -5.66
N ALA A 20 -8.81 -7.72 -5.72
CA ALA A 20 -8.47 -7.01 -6.94
C ALA A 20 -7.05 -7.37 -7.41
N GLN A 21 -6.07 -7.42 -6.51
CA GLN A 21 -4.70 -7.81 -6.84
C GLN A 21 -4.60 -9.27 -7.32
N LEU A 22 -5.38 -10.19 -6.76
CA LEU A 22 -5.38 -11.60 -7.18
C LEU A 22 -5.93 -11.81 -8.60
N ARG A 23 -6.68 -10.85 -9.16
CA ARG A 23 -7.18 -10.89 -10.53
C ARG A 23 -6.18 -10.40 -11.57
N LEU A 24 -5.06 -9.83 -11.13
CA LEU A 24 -4.00 -9.29 -11.99
C LEU A 24 -2.94 -10.36 -12.28
N THR A 25 -2.30 -10.26 -13.44
CA THR A 25 -1.09 -11.01 -13.74
C THR A 25 0.07 -10.56 -12.83
N VAL A 26 1.11 -11.39 -12.71
CA VAL A 26 2.30 -11.03 -11.91
C VAL A 26 2.92 -9.69 -12.35
N PRO A 27 3.15 -9.43 -13.66
CA PRO A 27 3.67 -8.13 -14.09
C PRO A 27 2.79 -6.93 -13.71
N GLU A 28 1.47 -7.07 -13.78
CA GLU A 28 0.54 -6.01 -13.41
C GLU A 28 0.56 -5.74 -11.91
N ARG A 29 0.59 -6.77 -11.07
CA ARG A 29 0.73 -6.61 -9.62
C ARG A 29 2.01 -5.89 -9.24
N VAL A 30 3.13 -6.25 -9.89
CA VAL A 30 4.42 -5.59 -9.66
C VAL A 30 4.35 -4.11 -10.03
N ARG A 31 3.73 -3.76 -11.16
CA ARG A 31 3.53 -2.34 -11.54
C ARG A 31 2.75 -1.57 -10.48
N VAL A 32 1.63 -2.12 -10.01
CA VAL A 32 0.81 -1.49 -8.96
C VAL A 32 1.61 -1.31 -7.65
N MET A 33 2.39 -2.31 -7.24
CA MET A 33 3.22 -2.20 -6.04
C MET A 33 4.32 -1.15 -6.17
N VAL A 34 5.00 -1.09 -7.32
CA VAL A 34 6.05 -0.08 -7.57
C VAL A 34 5.45 1.32 -7.61
N GLU A 35 4.29 1.49 -8.24
CA GLU A 35 3.59 2.77 -8.29
C GLU A 35 3.21 3.26 -6.89
N ALA A 36 2.63 2.38 -6.06
CA ALA A 36 2.30 2.69 -4.67
C ALA A 36 3.55 3.05 -3.85
N ALA A 37 4.65 2.31 -4.02
CA ALA A 37 5.92 2.61 -3.34
C ALA A 37 6.48 3.97 -3.75
N ASN A 38 6.44 4.30 -5.05
CA ASN A 38 6.89 5.59 -5.56
C ASN A 38 6.05 6.75 -5.01
N GLN A 39 4.72 6.57 -4.91
CA GLN A 39 3.84 7.57 -4.30
C GLN A 39 4.17 7.76 -2.81
N LEU A 40 4.38 6.69 -2.05
CA LEU A 40 4.78 6.77 -0.64
C LEU A 40 6.11 7.48 -0.46
N LEU A 41 7.10 7.20 -1.31
CA LEU A 41 8.38 7.90 -1.30
C LEU A 41 8.22 9.39 -1.64
N ALA A 42 7.38 9.73 -2.62
CA ALA A 42 7.11 11.11 -2.97
C ALA A 42 6.47 11.89 -1.81
N VAL A 43 5.51 11.27 -1.10
CA VAL A 43 4.91 11.87 0.11
C VAL A 43 5.94 12.05 1.22
N GLN A 44 6.78 11.04 1.48
CA GLN A 44 7.84 11.14 2.49
C GLN A 44 8.85 12.24 2.17
N ASN A 45 9.27 12.34 0.90
CA ASN A 45 10.16 13.39 0.43
C ASN A 45 9.53 14.78 0.59
N ALA A 46 8.25 14.92 0.23
CA ALA A 46 7.52 16.17 0.40
C ALA A 46 7.33 16.54 1.89
N ALA A 47 7.18 15.55 2.76
CA ALA A 47 7.07 15.72 4.21
C ALA A 47 8.42 15.95 4.91
N GLY A 48 9.54 15.91 4.18
CA GLY A 48 10.89 16.03 4.77
C GLY A 48 11.31 14.85 5.64
N LEU A 49 10.59 13.73 5.57
CA LEU A 49 10.85 12.49 6.32
C LEU A 49 11.93 11.64 5.64
N HIS A 50 13.11 12.21 5.44
CA HIS A 50 14.30 11.41 5.18
C HIS A 50 14.84 10.90 6.52
N GLN A 51 14.32 9.76 7.00
CA GLN A 51 15.02 9.04 8.06
C GLN A 51 16.29 8.45 7.44
N SER A 52 17.44 8.94 7.91
CA SER A 52 18.73 8.30 7.69
C SER A 52 18.65 6.87 8.20
N VAL A 53 18.50 5.89 7.32
CA VAL A 53 18.83 4.51 7.63
C VAL A 53 20.35 4.47 7.73
N THR A 54 20.88 4.83 8.90
CA THR A 54 22.24 4.51 9.28
C THR A 54 22.31 3.00 9.43
N SER A 55 22.90 2.35 8.43
CA SER A 55 23.41 0.99 8.53
C SER A 55 24.63 0.99 9.46
N ASP A 56 24.56 0.21 10.54
CA ASP A 56 25.73 -0.37 11.22
C ASP A 56 26.18 -1.64 10.48
#